data_AF-A0AAD5MQH5-F1
#
_entry.id   AF-A0AAD5MQH5-F1
#
_cell.length_a   1.000
_cell.length_b   1.000
_cell.length_c   1.000
_cell.angle_alpha   90.00
_cell.angle_beta   90.00
_cell.angle_gamma   90.00
#
_symmetry.space_group_name_H-M   'P 1'
#
loop_
_entity.id
_entity.type
_entity.pdbx_description
1 polymer ?
#
loop_
_entity_poly.entity_id
_entity_poly.type
_entity_poly.pdbx_seq_one_letter_code
_entity_poly.pdbx_strand_id
1 'polypeptide(L)'
;MLSAENSDADLSLVAEFGGEREVFAVHKFKLITHSAVFRAMLGYNTKESSGSVCLGNLELEEVFHVMLLADKYIIPALKSICEQELIARVRPTNVAECVELADFCRANVLYECCLSLMKENRHAVFNTESWLALKERNPTFSMGIMERMMKRSRLCD
;
A
#
# COMPACT_ATOMS: atom_id res chain seq x y z
N MET A 1 25.18 23.87 17.57
CA MET A 1 24.57 24.10 16.25
C MET A 1 24.63 22.76 15.52
N LEU A 2 23.44 22.21 15.21
CA LEU A 2 23.13 20.92 14.55
C LEU A 2 23.45 19.65 15.35
N SER A 3 22.60 18.65 15.56
CA SER A 3 21.14 18.47 15.47
C SER A 3 20.85 17.22 16.33
N ALA A 4 20.21 17.40 17.48
CA ALA A 4 19.79 16.31 18.36
C ALA A 4 18.27 16.08 18.17
N GLU A 5 17.88 15.48 17.05
CA GLU A 5 16.45 15.23 16.76
C GLU A 5 16.20 13.85 16.12
N ASN A 6 17.05 12.84 16.37
CA ASN A 6 16.89 11.52 15.74
C ASN A 6 16.82 10.33 16.71
N SER A 7 16.36 10.52 17.97
CA SER A 7 16.43 9.48 19.01
C SER A 7 15.11 9.12 19.70
N ASP A 8 13.93 9.46 19.14
CA ASP A 8 12.64 9.24 19.82
C ASP A 8 11.66 8.31 19.07
N ALA A 9 12.20 7.47 18.19
CA ALA A 9 11.39 6.52 17.43
C ALA A 9 11.17 5.22 18.19
N ASP A 10 9.94 4.98 18.64
CA ASP A 10 9.58 3.80 19.43
C ASP A 10 9.31 2.52 18.61
N LEU A 11 9.03 2.59 17.30
CA LEU A 11 8.71 1.45 16.43
C LEU A 11 9.74 1.33 15.30
N SER A 12 10.09 0.11 14.94
CA SER A 12 10.87 -0.18 13.74
C SER A 12 9.97 -0.91 12.74
N LEU A 13 9.81 -0.39 11.53
CA LEU A 13 9.18 -1.12 10.43
C LEU A 13 10.28 -1.81 9.66
N VAL A 14 10.11 -3.10 9.42
CA VAL A 14 11.07 -3.86 8.64
C VAL A 14 10.44 -4.24 7.33
N ALA A 15 11.05 -3.76 6.27
CA ALA A 15 10.72 -4.15 4.92
C ALA A 15 11.84 -5.04 4.38
N GLU A 16 11.47 -6.16 3.76
CA GLU A 16 12.44 -7.09 3.17
C GLU A 16 12.18 -7.15 1.67
N PHE A 17 13.12 -6.62 0.89
CA PHE A 17 13.02 -6.52 -0.57
C PHE A 17 14.27 -7.12 -1.20
N GLY A 18 14.11 -8.13 -2.07
CA GLY A 18 15.25 -8.69 -2.83
C GLY A 18 16.37 -9.29 -1.97
N GLY A 19 16.10 -9.63 -0.70
CA GLY A 19 17.09 -10.11 0.27
C GLY A 19 17.76 -9.01 1.09
N GLU A 20 17.42 -7.73 0.84
CA GLU A 20 17.88 -6.60 1.65
C GLU A 20 16.79 -6.19 2.65
N ARG A 21 17.20 -6.04 3.91
CA ARG A 21 16.33 -5.71 5.03
C ARG A 21 16.51 -4.24 5.40
N GLU A 22 15.47 -3.42 5.16
CA GLU A 22 15.46 -2.02 5.55
C GLU A 22 14.63 -1.79 6.81
N VAL A 23 15.12 -0.94 7.71
CA VAL A 23 14.50 -0.65 9.01
C VAL A 23 14.17 0.83 9.12
N PHE A 24 12.88 1.15 9.31
CA PHE A 24 12.40 2.52 9.44
C PHE A 24 11.91 2.80 10.85
N ALA A 25 12.42 3.85 11.48
CA ALA A 25 12.04 4.23 12.82
C ALA A 25 10.79 5.15 12.78
N VAL A 26 9.68 4.75 13.41
CA VAL A 26 8.42 5.52 13.45
C VAL A 26 7.88 5.66 14.88
N HIS A 27 7.08 6.70 15.13
CA HIS A 27 6.58 7.01 16.48
C HIS A 27 5.29 6.22 16.77
N LYS A 28 5.37 5.19 17.64
CA LYS A 28 4.27 4.28 18.03
C LYS A 28 2.99 5.00 18.49
N PHE A 29 3.15 6.08 19.24
CA PHE A 29 2.05 6.76 19.93
C PHE A 29 0.95 7.26 18.99
N LYS A 30 1.27 7.75 17.77
CA LYS A 30 0.25 8.27 16.84
C LYS A 30 -0.71 7.18 16.32
N LEU A 31 -0.27 5.92 16.27
CA LEU A 31 -1.04 4.80 15.73
C LEU A 31 -1.79 4.03 16.83
N ILE A 32 -1.18 3.84 18.00
CA ILE A 32 -1.72 3.05 19.13
C ILE A 32 -2.82 3.79 19.91
N THR A 33 -2.81 5.13 19.90
CA THR A 33 -3.82 5.94 20.59
C THR A 33 -5.17 5.95 19.89
N HIS A 34 -5.19 5.78 18.57
CA HIS A 34 -6.40 5.98 17.77
C HIS A 34 -6.90 4.75 17.00
N SER A 35 -6.23 3.61 17.13
CA SER A 35 -6.67 2.34 16.54
C SER A 35 -6.42 1.18 17.49
N ALA A 36 -7.49 0.51 17.90
CA ALA A 36 -7.41 -0.73 18.65
C ALA A 36 -6.72 -1.85 17.85
N VAL A 37 -6.81 -1.80 16.52
CA VAL A 37 -6.13 -2.74 15.60
C VAL A 37 -4.63 -2.51 15.63
N PHE A 38 -4.15 -1.26 15.54
CA PHE A 38 -2.71 -0.99 15.74
C PHE A 38 -2.26 -1.21 17.17
N ARG A 39 -3.12 -0.98 18.16
CA ARG A 39 -2.80 -1.35 19.54
C ARG A 39 -2.65 -2.86 19.69
N ALA A 40 -3.42 -3.69 18.99
CA ALA A 40 -3.25 -5.14 19.01
C ALA A 40 -2.02 -5.57 18.19
N MET A 41 -1.87 -5.06 16.97
CA MET A 41 -0.77 -5.34 16.04
C MET A 41 0.59 -4.85 16.57
N LEU A 42 0.62 -3.74 17.32
CA LEU A 42 1.84 -3.12 17.87
C LEU A 42 1.99 -3.31 19.39
N GLY A 43 0.92 -3.67 20.11
CA GLY A 43 0.90 -3.78 21.57
C GLY A 43 1.12 -5.18 22.11
N TYR A 44 1.23 -6.21 21.26
CA TYR A 44 1.71 -7.53 21.68
C TYR A 44 3.25 -7.56 21.69
N ASN A 45 3.87 -6.75 22.56
CA ASN A 45 5.25 -7.00 23.01
C ASN A 45 5.54 -6.25 24.31
N THR A 46 5.34 -6.92 25.44
CA THR A 46 5.66 -6.40 26.77
C THR A 46 7.16 -6.51 27.02
N LYS A 47 7.79 -5.35 27.23
CA LYS A 47 9.18 -5.09 27.69
C LYS A 47 10.29 -5.43 26.68
N GLU A 48 10.95 -4.38 26.20
CA GLU A 48 12.32 -4.40 25.62
C GLU A 48 12.58 -5.28 24.39
N SER A 49 11.74 -5.21 23.36
CA SER A 49 12.29 -5.42 22.01
C SER A 49 11.67 -4.46 21.01
N SER A 50 12.54 -3.90 20.17
CA SER A 50 12.23 -3.08 19.01
C SER A 50 11.29 -3.87 18.10
N GLY A 51 9.98 -3.74 18.32
CA GLY A 51 8.95 -4.41 17.56
C GLY A 51 9.11 -4.08 16.09
N SER A 52 9.49 -5.09 15.30
CA SER A 52 9.66 -5.06 13.86
C SER A 52 8.38 -5.62 13.24
N VAL A 53 7.59 -4.79 12.57
CA VAL A 53 6.45 -5.30 11.77
C VAL A 53 6.95 -5.60 10.37
N CYS A 54 6.92 -6.88 9.98
CA CYS A 54 7.23 -7.33 8.62
C CYS A 54 5.93 -7.44 7.81
N LEU A 55 5.73 -6.58 6.81
CA LEU A 55 4.52 -6.64 5.96
C LEU A 55 4.45 -7.91 5.11
N GLY A 56 5.61 -8.52 4.81
CA GLY A 56 5.73 -9.79 4.09
C GLY A 56 4.90 -10.94 4.69
N ASN A 57 4.69 -10.95 6.01
CA ASN A 57 3.95 -12.01 6.70
C ASN A 57 2.44 -11.75 6.81
N LEU A 58 1.99 -10.55 6.42
CA LEU A 58 0.59 -10.17 6.48
C LEU A 58 -0.17 -10.70 5.27
N GLU A 59 -1.46 -10.94 5.42
CA GLU A 59 -2.37 -11.17 4.31
C GLU A 59 -2.60 -9.87 3.51
N LEU A 60 -3.08 -9.99 2.27
CA LEU A 60 -3.25 -8.83 1.39
C LEU A 60 -4.19 -7.77 1.99
N GLU A 61 -5.29 -8.20 2.59
CA GLU A 61 -6.28 -7.32 3.23
C GLU A 61 -5.68 -6.56 4.42
N GLU A 62 -4.79 -7.19 5.17
CA GLU A 62 -4.09 -6.54 6.28
C GLU A 62 -3.15 -5.44 5.76
N VAL A 63 -2.41 -5.70 4.68
CA VAL A 63 -1.57 -4.67 4.04
C VAL A 63 -2.41 -3.50 3.53
N PHE A 64 -3.61 -3.75 2.99
CA PHE A 64 -4.56 -2.68 2.62
C PHE A 64 -4.95 -1.82 3.82
N HIS A 65 -5.32 -2.45 4.94
CA HIS A 65 -5.66 -1.73 6.16
C HIS A 65 -4.49 -0.88 6.68
N VAL A 66 -3.27 -1.44 6.68
CA VAL A 66 -2.08 -0.70 7.09
C VAL A 66 -1.83 0.50 6.16
N MET A 67 -2.01 0.35 4.84
CA MET A 67 -1.86 1.43 3.88
C MET A 67 -2.89 2.56 4.07
N LEU A 68 -4.17 2.22 4.22
CA LEU A 68 -5.24 3.18 4.50
C LEU A 68 -4.93 4.02 5.74
N LEU A 69 -4.40 3.35 6.76
CA LEU A 69 -4.06 4.01 8.00
C LEU A 69 -2.78 4.84 7.87
N ALA A 70 -1.77 4.36 7.16
CA ALA A 70 -0.56 5.11 6.86
C ALA A 70 -0.89 6.40 6.12
N ASP A 71 -1.83 6.36 5.17
CA ASP A 71 -2.32 7.54 4.47
C ASP A 71 -3.12 8.47 5.40
N LYS A 72 -4.09 7.92 6.16
CA LYS A 72 -4.91 8.68 7.13
C LYS A 72 -4.09 9.46 8.15
N TYR A 73 -3.01 8.86 8.65
CA TYR A 73 -2.13 9.47 9.65
C TYR A 73 -0.91 10.17 9.04
N ILE A 74 -0.83 10.25 7.72
CA ILE A 74 0.26 10.92 6.98
C ILE A 74 1.61 10.38 7.45
N ILE A 75 1.82 9.09 7.24
CA ILE A 75 3.07 8.37 7.52
C ILE A 75 3.67 7.93 6.17
N PRO A 76 4.39 8.81 5.45
CA PRO A 76 4.84 8.54 4.09
C PRO A 76 5.75 7.31 3.99
N ALA A 77 6.63 7.09 4.97
CA ALA A 77 7.52 5.93 4.99
C ALA A 77 6.75 4.60 5.02
N LEU A 78 5.79 4.45 5.95
CA LEU A 78 4.96 3.25 6.04
C LEU A 78 4.12 3.04 4.79
N LYS A 79 3.54 4.13 4.26
CA LYS A 79 2.75 4.08 3.03
C LYS A 79 3.60 3.60 1.85
N SER A 80 4.84 4.08 1.73
CA SER A 80 5.77 3.65 0.68
C SER A 80 6.13 2.17 0.80
N ILE A 81 6.33 1.66 2.03
CA ILE A 81 6.58 0.24 2.25
C ILE A 81 5.36 -0.62 1.87
N CYS A 82 4.15 -0.20 2.28
CA CYS A 82 2.92 -0.88 1.85
C CYS A 82 2.78 -0.85 0.32
N GLU A 83 3.10 0.28 -0.31
CA GLU A 83 3.05 0.43 -1.76
C GLU A 83 3.93 -0.60 -2.47
N GLN A 84 5.17 -0.77 -2.02
CA GLN A 84 6.10 -1.76 -2.56
C GLN A 84 5.64 -3.20 -2.31
N GLU A 85 5.16 -3.50 -1.10
CA GLU A 85 4.63 -4.82 -0.76
C GLU A 85 3.43 -5.20 -1.65
N LEU A 86 2.54 -4.23 -1.90
CA LEU A 86 1.39 -4.43 -2.78
C LEU A 86 1.81 -4.60 -4.24
N ILE A 87 2.78 -3.83 -4.72
CA ILE A 87 3.34 -3.99 -6.07
C ILE A 87 3.83 -5.43 -6.30
N ALA A 88 4.53 -6.03 -5.32
CA ALA A 88 5.01 -7.41 -5.43
C ALA A 88 3.87 -8.45 -5.52
N ARG A 89 2.69 -8.12 -4.99
CA ARG A 89 1.52 -9.00 -4.85
C ARG A 89 0.39 -8.73 -5.83
N VAL A 90 0.47 -7.65 -6.62
CA VAL A 90 -0.54 -7.30 -7.63
C VAL A 90 -0.62 -8.39 -8.70
N ARG A 91 -1.83 -8.88 -8.97
CA ARG A 91 -2.15 -9.94 -9.94
C ARG A 91 -3.44 -9.56 -10.68
N PRO A 92 -3.71 -10.13 -11.88
CA PRO A 92 -4.93 -9.83 -12.61
C PRO A 92 -6.22 -10.04 -11.78
N THR A 93 -6.21 -10.97 -10.83
CA THR A 93 -7.35 -11.30 -9.96
C THR A 93 -7.67 -10.23 -8.92
N ASN A 94 -6.69 -9.47 -8.43
CA ASN A 94 -6.85 -8.49 -7.33
C ASN A 94 -6.54 -7.04 -7.74
N VAL A 95 -6.12 -6.82 -8.99
CA VAL A 95 -5.65 -5.50 -9.46
C VAL A 95 -6.74 -4.41 -9.42
N ALA A 96 -8.01 -4.80 -9.53
CA ALA A 96 -9.14 -3.87 -9.41
C ALA A 96 -9.21 -3.23 -8.01
N GLU A 97 -9.04 -4.04 -6.96
CA GLU A 97 -9.05 -3.56 -5.58
C GLU A 97 -7.78 -2.76 -5.27
N CYS A 98 -6.64 -3.22 -5.79
CA CYS A 98 -5.35 -2.54 -5.63
C CYS A 98 -5.36 -1.14 -6.27
N VAL A 99 -5.94 -0.98 -7.47
CA VAL A 99 -5.99 0.33 -8.14
C VAL A 99 -6.95 1.30 -7.47
N GLU A 100 -8.07 0.81 -6.92
CA GLU A 100 -8.99 1.62 -6.13
C GLU A 100 -8.31 2.14 -4.86
N LEU A 101 -7.62 1.26 -4.14
CA LEU A 101 -6.85 1.64 -2.96
C LEU A 101 -5.75 2.65 -3.32
N ALA A 102 -5.04 2.43 -4.42
CA ALA A 102 -3.97 3.30 -4.87
C ALA A 102 -4.48 4.71 -5.23
N ASP A 103 -5.64 4.81 -5.89
CA ASP A 103 -6.27 6.10 -6.18
C ASP A 103 -6.69 6.82 -4.89
N PHE A 104 -7.38 6.10 -4.00
CA PHE A 104 -7.87 6.64 -2.73
C PHE A 104 -6.72 7.17 -1.87
N CYS A 105 -5.67 6.37 -1.70
CA CYS A 105 -4.48 6.75 -0.96
C CYS A 105 -3.53 7.62 -1.76
N ARG A 106 -3.79 8.02 -3.01
CA ARG A 106 -2.82 8.79 -3.82
C ARG A 106 -1.43 8.14 -3.89
N ALA A 107 -1.39 6.82 -4.01
CA ALA A 107 -0.19 6.01 -4.13
C ALA A 107 0.12 5.80 -5.62
N ASN A 108 0.80 6.80 -6.20
CA ASN A 108 0.96 6.89 -7.65
C ASN A 108 1.80 5.75 -8.24
N VAL A 109 2.79 5.22 -7.50
CA VAL A 109 3.66 4.16 -8.02
C VAL A 109 2.88 2.85 -8.15
N LEU A 110 2.09 2.51 -7.11
CA LEU A 110 1.18 1.37 -7.17
C LEU A 110 0.10 1.57 -8.24
N TYR A 111 -0.47 2.78 -8.34
CA TYR A 111 -1.50 3.09 -9.34
C TYR A 111 -1.00 2.86 -10.77
N GLU A 112 0.18 3.38 -11.12
CA GLU A 112 0.77 3.17 -12.45
C GLU A 112 1.15 1.70 -12.69
N CYS A 113 1.65 0.99 -11.67
CA CYS A 113 1.94 -0.44 -11.77
C CYS A 113 0.65 -1.25 -12.06
N CYS A 114 -0.44 -0.95 -11.35
CA CYS A 114 -1.75 -1.54 -11.61
C CYS A 114 -2.22 -1.27 -13.04
N LEU A 115 -2.11 -0.02 -13.51
CA LEU A 115 -2.48 0.34 -14.88
C LEU A 115 -1.63 -0.40 -15.93
N SER A 116 -0.33 -0.58 -15.70
CA SER A 116 0.54 -1.36 -16.61
C SER A 116 0.07 -2.81 -16.69
N LEU A 117 -0.13 -3.46 -15.54
CA LEU A 117 -0.61 -4.84 -15.49
C LEU A 117 -1.96 -4.99 -16.19
N MET A 118 -2.89 -4.06 -15.97
CA MET A 118 -4.20 -4.05 -16.63
C MET A 118 -4.07 -3.88 -18.15
N LYS A 119 -3.16 -3.02 -18.64
CA LYS A 119 -2.93 -2.81 -20.08
C LYS A 119 -2.41 -4.07 -20.77
N GLU A 120 -1.55 -4.81 -20.09
CA GLU A 120 -0.95 -6.07 -20.57
C GLU A 120 -1.94 -7.24 -20.51
N ASN A 121 -2.82 -7.27 -19.49
CA ASN A 121 -3.69 -8.41 -19.18
C ASN A 121 -5.19 -8.10 -19.27
N ARG A 122 -5.60 -7.21 -20.20
CA ARG A 122 -6.98 -6.67 -20.30
C ARG A 122 -8.07 -7.74 -20.20
N HIS A 123 -7.97 -8.79 -21.00
CA HIS A 123 -8.97 -9.86 -21.02
C HIS A 123 -9.00 -10.67 -19.73
N ALA A 124 -7.85 -10.88 -19.08
CA ALA A 124 -7.82 -11.58 -17.80
C ALA A 124 -8.47 -10.74 -16.71
N VAL A 125 -8.17 -9.43 -16.65
CA VAL A 125 -8.74 -8.50 -15.67
C VAL A 125 -10.23 -8.29 -15.87
N PHE A 126 -10.71 -8.08 -17.10
CA PHE A 126 -12.11 -7.72 -17.32
C PHE A 126 -13.12 -8.83 -17.03
N ASN A 127 -12.64 -10.07 -16.91
CA ASN A 127 -13.45 -11.24 -16.54
C ASN A 127 -13.36 -11.59 -15.05
N THR A 128 -12.61 -10.84 -14.24
CA THR A 128 -12.53 -11.12 -12.80
C THR A 128 -13.75 -10.59 -12.07
N GLU A 129 -14.14 -11.29 -11.01
CA GLU A 129 -15.19 -10.84 -10.10
C GLU A 129 -14.88 -9.46 -9.51
N SER A 130 -13.61 -9.22 -9.13
CA SER A 130 -13.15 -7.94 -8.60
C SER A 130 -13.38 -6.77 -9.55
N TRP A 131 -13.15 -6.95 -10.86
CA TRP A 131 -13.40 -5.91 -11.86
C TRP A 131 -14.90 -5.71 -12.13
N LEU A 132 -15.67 -6.80 -12.19
CA LEU A 132 -17.12 -6.71 -12.38
C LEU A 132 -17.79 -6.00 -11.19
N ALA A 133 -17.42 -6.36 -9.96
CA ALA A 133 -17.88 -5.70 -8.75
C ALA A 133 -17.50 -4.21 -8.73
N LEU A 134 -16.29 -3.85 -9.16
CA LEU A 134 -15.87 -2.46 -9.31
C LEU A 134 -16.74 -1.70 -10.32
N LYS A 135 -17.06 -2.30 -11.47
CA LYS A 135 -17.93 -1.68 -12.47
C LYS A 135 -19.34 -1.41 -11.93
N GLU A 136 -19.89 -2.33 -11.13
CA GLU A 136 -21.21 -2.17 -10.53
C GLU A 136 -21.20 -1.12 -9.42
N ARG A 137 -20.18 -1.16 -8.54
CA ARG A 137 -20.05 -0.25 -7.41
C ARG A 137 -19.70 1.17 -7.82
N ASN A 138 -18.80 1.34 -8.79
CA ASN A 138 -18.30 2.63 -9.24
C ASN A 138 -18.05 2.68 -10.77
N PRO A 139 -19.13 2.85 -11.56
CA PRO A 139 -19.05 2.89 -13.03
C PRO A 139 -18.19 4.03 -13.57
N THR A 140 -18.19 5.20 -12.90
CA THR A 140 -17.44 6.38 -13.36
C THR A 140 -15.93 6.19 -13.18
N PHE A 141 -15.52 5.63 -12.05
CA PHE A 141 -14.11 5.32 -11.80
C PHE A 141 -13.58 4.23 -12.73
N SER A 142 -14.31 3.12 -12.88
CA SER A 142 -13.93 2.05 -13.80
C SER A 142 -13.84 2.54 -15.25
N MET A 143 -14.74 3.42 -15.69
CA MET A 143 -14.65 4.09 -16.99
C MET A 143 -13.39 4.97 -17.09
N GLY A 144 -13.09 5.75 -16.06
CA GLY A 144 -11.87 6.58 -16.00
C GLY A 144 -10.57 5.75 -16.06
N ILE A 145 -10.56 4.54 -15.51
CA ILE A 145 -9.47 3.57 -15.67
C ILE A 145 -9.39 3.09 -17.12
N MET A 146 -10.51 2.63 -17.69
CA MET A 146 -10.55 2.14 -19.08
C MET A 146 -10.07 3.20 -20.07
N GLU A 147 -10.47 4.46 -19.89
CA GLU A 147 -9.98 5.57 -20.71
C GLU A 147 -8.47 5.78 -20.58
N ARG A 148 -7.93 5.74 -19.36
CA ARG A 148 -6.48 5.84 -19.12
C ARG A 148 -5.71 4.67 -19.73
N MET A 149 -6.31 3.49 -19.79
CA MET A 149 -5.73 2.33 -20.46
C MET A 149 -5.71 2.49 -21.99
N MET A 150 -6.72 3.15 -22.57
CA MET A 150 -6.84 3.37 -24.03
C MET A 150 -6.01 4.55 -24.55
N LYS A 151 -5.72 5.54 -23.70
CA LYS A 151 -4.80 6.63 -24.06
C LYS A 151 -3.40 6.05 -24.27
N ARG A 152 -3.02 5.85 -25.53
CA ARG A 152 -1.63 5.56 -25.92
C ARG A 152 -0.73 6.61 -25.28
N SER A 153 0.34 6.17 -24.63
CA SER A 153 1.49 7.02 -24.34
C SER A 153 1.83 7.74 -25.64
N ARG A 154 1.58 9.06 -25.70
CA ARG A 154 2.26 9.91 -26.68
C ARG A 154 3.71 9.99 -26.21
N LEU A 155 4.46 8.91 -26.39
CA LEU A 155 5.91 8.97 -26.34
C LEU A 155 6.33 9.62 -27.65
N CYS A 156 6.82 10.85 -27.48
CA CYS A 156 7.48 11.78 -28.39
C CYS A 156 7.95 11.22 -29.75
N ASP A 157 7.57 11.92 -30.83
CA ASP A 157 8.48 12.19 -31.95
C ASP A 157 9.56 13.20 -31.52
#